data_AF-A0A6J6NWQ5-F1
#
_entry.id   AF-A0A6J6NWQ5-F1
#
_cell.length_a   1.000
_cell.length_b   1.000
_cell.length_c   1.000
_cell.angle_alpha   90.00
_cell.angle_beta   90.00
_cell.angle_gamma   90.00
#
_symmetry.space_group_name_H-M   'P 1'
#
loop_
_entity.id
_entity.type
_entity.pdbx_description
1 polymer ?
#
loop_
_entity_poly.entity_id
_entity_poly.type
_entity_poly.pdbx_seq_one_letter_code
_entity_poly.pdbx_strand_id
1 'polypeptide(L)'
;MASGSSAKKVARLAQKGKGKKVRFQGGTLFPSIMAVVIVLGTGLVAYSRQSAPSKNTPPTINDHWHVSYGFYKCDGFLNDLAGTLEEPVTPEYQKYNIHSHDDGVIHWHAGALAAGNRAKLGVFLDSYSVKVDTNGITFPATQNNGESYKTSDLKCKNAEGKMVAAQVQVVVWDQYDNSDVSKKYITDFNNIRIKKDGMAVTMAIAAPGADIPMPKSAANLPELGAADMGGVTTTTVKGATTTTVKGATTTTAG
;
A
#
# COMPACT_ATOMS: atom_id res chain seq x y z
N MET A 1 59.48 -66.79 -48.37
CA MET A 1 59.97 -65.72 -47.49
C MET A 1 59.95 -64.39 -48.24
N ALA A 2 59.70 -63.28 -47.53
CA ALA A 2 59.34 -61.92 -47.99
C ALA A 2 57.89 -61.83 -48.51
N SER A 3 56.85 -61.44 -47.76
CA SER A 3 56.66 -60.46 -46.68
C SER A 3 57.17 -59.06 -47.02
N GLY A 4 56.24 -58.15 -47.29
CA GLY A 4 56.47 -56.71 -47.16
C GLY A 4 55.98 -55.88 -48.32
N SER A 5 54.79 -55.30 -48.19
CA SER A 5 54.51 -53.89 -48.58
C SER A 5 53.06 -53.52 -48.27
N SER A 6 52.11 -54.43 -48.51
CA SER A 6 50.67 -54.10 -48.41
C SER A 6 50.18 -53.97 -46.97
N ALA A 7 50.56 -54.89 -46.07
CA ALA A 7 50.11 -54.85 -44.68
C ALA A 7 50.59 -53.60 -43.90
N LYS A 8 51.77 -53.06 -44.22
CA LYS A 8 52.29 -51.84 -43.58
C LYS A 8 51.58 -50.56 -44.04
N LYS A 9 51.06 -50.51 -45.28
CA LYS A 9 50.28 -49.36 -45.78
C LYS A 9 48.86 -49.35 -45.20
N VAL A 10 48.23 -50.52 -45.06
CA VAL A 10 46.89 -50.64 -44.47
C VAL A 10 46.91 -50.37 -42.96
N ALA A 11 47.96 -50.80 -42.25
CA ALA A 11 48.14 -50.47 -40.83
C ALA A 11 48.37 -48.97 -40.57
N ARG A 12 49.03 -48.24 -41.49
CA ARG A 12 49.22 -46.78 -41.39
C ARG A 12 47.93 -45.99 -41.60
N LEU A 13 47.03 -46.46 -42.45
CA LEU A 13 45.71 -45.85 -42.67
C LEU A 13 44.76 -46.09 -41.49
N ALA A 14 44.81 -47.28 -40.88
CA ALA A 14 44.02 -47.57 -39.67
C ALA A 14 44.46 -46.74 -38.45
N GLN A 15 45.75 -46.38 -38.34
CA GLN A 15 46.20 -45.47 -37.27
C GLN A 15 45.83 -44.00 -37.52
N LYS A 16 45.66 -43.56 -38.77
CA LYS A 16 45.34 -42.16 -39.11
C LYS A 16 43.84 -41.84 -39.04
N GLY A 17 42.98 -42.86 -39.00
CA GLY A 17 41.52 -42.74 -38.85
C GLY A 17 41.02 -42.72 -37.41
N LYS A 18 41.91 -42.74 -36.40
CA LYS A 18 41.51 -42.42 -35.02
C LYS A 18 41.20 -40.93 -34.95
N GLY A 19 39.98 -40.59 -35.38
CA GLY A 19 39.40 -39.26 -35.18
C GLY A 19 39.68 -38.85 -33.74
N LYS A 20 40.43 -37.76 -33.59
CA LYS A 20 40.68 -37.14 -32.30
C LYS A 20 39.28 -36.84 -31.76
N LYS A 21 38.78 -37.67 -30.84
CA LYS A 21 37.57 -37.32 -30.09
C LYS A 21 37.93 -36.02 -29.41
N VAL A 22 37.49 -34.91 -29.98
CA VAL A 22 37.37 -33.66 -29.25
C VAL A 22 36.35 -33.99 -28.17
N ARG A 23 36.87 -34.48 -27.04
CA ARG A 23 36.15 -34.37 -25.78
C ARG A 23 35.89 -32.88 -25.69
N PHE A 24 34.62 -32.49 -25.83
CA PHE A 24 34.19 -31.20 -25.34
C PHE A 24 34.51 -31.23 -23.85
N GLN A 25 35.70 -30.75 -23.52
CA GLN A 25 36.19 -30.56 -22.17
C GLN A 25 35.63 -29.21 -21.66
N GLY A 26 34.40 -28.88 -22.05
CA GLY A 26 33.61 -27.83 -21.44
C GLY A 26 32.98 -28.46 -20.21
N GLY A 27 33.55 -28.20 -19.04
CA GLY A 27 33.05 -28.75 -17.78
C GLY A 27 31.56 -28.49 -17.62
N THR A 28 30.85 -29.47 -17.07
CA THR A 28 29.42 -29.36 -16.72
C THR A 28 29.11 -28.18 -15.80
N LEU A 29 30.14 -27.54 -15.24
CA LEU A 29 30.04 -26.36 -14.41
C LEU A 29 29.24 -25.22 -15.06
N PHE A 30 29.51 -24.86 -16.32
CA PHE A 30 28.78 -23.78 -16.98
C PHE A 30 27.28 -24.09 -17.16
N PRO A 31 26.86 -25.22 -17.77
CA PRO A 31 25.44 -25.54 -17.88
C PRO A 31 24.76 -25.77 -16.52
N SER A 32 25.47 -26.30 -15.51
CA SER A 32 24.92 -26.45 -14.15
C SER A 32 24.65 -25.11 -13.48
N ILE A 33 25.58 -24.15 -13.57
CA ILE A 33 25.37 -22.80 -13.04
C ILE A 33 24.19 -22.13 -13.74
N MET A 34 24.10 -22.26 -15.07
CA MET A 34 22.96 -21.72 -15.83
C MET A 34 21.62 -22.35 -15.42
N ALA A 35 21.58 -23.65 -15.16
CA ALA A 35 20.37 -24.31 -14.66
C ALA A 35 19.93 -23.76 -13.29
N VAL A 36 20.88 -23.53 -12.37
CA VAL A 36 20.60 -22.92 -11.06
C VAL A 36 20.04 -21.50 -11.23
N VAL A 37 20.65 -20.68 -12.10
CA VAL A 37 20.17 -19.31 -12.36
C VAL A 37 18.75 -19.31 -12.93
N ILE A 38 18.44 -20.23 -13.85
CA ILE A 38 17.09 -20.35 -14.42
C ILE A 38 16.07 -20.77 -13.35
N VAL A 39 16.40 -21.72 -12.48
CA VAL A 39 15.53 -22.14 -11.37
C VAL A 39 15.30 -20.99 -10.38
N LEU A 40 16.35 -20.26 -10.03
CA LEU A 40 16.22 -19.09 -9.16
C LEU A 40 15.40 -17.97 -9.81
N GLY A 41 15.64 -17.68 -11.09
CA GLY A 41 14.91 -16.66 -11.84
C GLY A 41 13.42 -16.99 -11.97
N THR A 42 13.09 -18.23 -12.35
CA THR A 42 11.70 -18.68 -12.40
C THR A 42 11.04 -18.69 -11.02
N GLY A 43 11.77 -19.07 -9.96
CA GLY A 43 11.31 -18.97 -8.58
C GLY A 43 10.98 -17.54 -8.16
N LEU A 44 11.84 -16.57 -8.49
CA LEU A 44 11.59 -15.14 -8.23
C LEU A 44 10.37 -14.63 -9.00
N VAL A 45 10.20 -15.02 -10.26
CA VAL A 45 9.02 -14.64 -11.05
C VAL A 45 7.75 -15.25 -10.45
N ALA A 46 7.77 -16.53 -10.07
CA ALA A 46 6.65 -17.19 -9.44
C ALA A 46 6.27 -16.55 -8.10
N TYR A 47 7.26 -16.25 -7.26
CA TYR A 47 7.07 -15.51 -6.01
C TYR A 47 6.48 -14.13 -6.23
N SER A 48 6.98 -13.40 -7.24
CA SER A 48 6.47 -12.06 -7.59
C SER A 48 5.01 -12.11 -8.05
N ARG A 49 4.63 -13.13 -8.83
CA ARG A 49 3.24 -13.33 -9.27
C ARG A 49 2.31 -13.70 -8.11
N GLN A 50 2.74 -14.57 -7.20
CA GLN A 50 1.92 -14.95 -6.02
C GLN A 50 1.78 -13.80 -5.02
N SER A 51 2.82 -12.96 -4.91
CA SER A 51 2.79 -11.80 -4.04
C SER A 51 1.86 -10.69 -4.56
N ALA A 52 1.50 -10.70 -5.85
CA ALA A 52 0.55 -9.75 -6.42
C ALA A 52 -0.82 -9.88 -5.73
N PRO A 53 -1.51 -8.77 -5.40
CA PRO A 53 -2.79 -8.83 -4.72
C PRO A 53 -3.79 -9.62 -5.57
N SER A 54 -4.58 -10.49 -4.92
CA SER A 54 -5.67 -11.18 -5.61
C SER A 54 -6.60 -10.13 -6.24
N LYS A 55 -6.87 -10.25 -7.54
CA LYS A 55 -7.72 -9.30 -8.28
C LYS A 55 -9.15 -9.15 -7.71
N ASN A 56 -9.57 -10.03 -6.81
CA ASN A 56 -10.91 -10.03 -6.21
C ASN A 56 -10.96 -9.57 -4.74
N THR A 57 -9.84 -9.22 -4.11
CA THR A 57 -9.89 -8.65 -2.75
C THR A 57 -9.85 -7.14 -2.85
N PRO A 58 -10.91 -6.41 -2.48
CA PRO A 58 -10.92 -4.96 -2.50
C PRO A 58 -9.93 -4.34 -1.49
N PRO A 59 -9.45 -3.10 -1.73
CA PRO A 59 -9.71 -2.31 -2.92
C PRO A 59 -8.94 -2.87 -4.11
N THR A 60 -9.59 -2.89 -5.26
CA THR A 60 -9.04 -3.23 -6.57
C THR A 60 -8.61 -1.96 -7.30
N ILE A 61 -7.91 -2.11 -8.42
CA ILE A 61 -7.41 -0.96 -9.21
C ILE A 61 -8.51 -0.09 -9.85
N ASN A 62 -9.77 -0.55 -9.80
CA ASN A 62 -10.92 0.19 -10.33
C ASN A 62 -11.75 0.83 -9.19
N ASP A 63 -11.35 0.61 -7.94
CA ASP A 63 -12.07 1.14 -6.79
C ASP A 63 -11.57 2.54 -6.45
N HIS A 64 -12.52 3.41 -6.13
CA HIS A 64 -12.31 4.77 -5.64
C HIS A 64 -12.89 4.83 -4.24
N TRP A 65 -12.04 4.80 -3.22
CA TRP A 65 -12.48 4.83 -1.84
C TRP A 65 -12.05 6.12 -1.16
N HIS A 66 -12.93 6.63 -0.31
CA HIS A 66 -12.73 7.82 0.48
C HIS A 66 -12.76 7.41 1.94
N VAL A 67 -11.68 7.74 2.65
CA VAL A 67 -11.56 7.44 4.08
C VAL A 67 -11.32 8.74 4.81
N SER A 68 -12.24 9.15 5.67
CA SER A 68 -12.02 10.28 6.55
C SER A 68 -10.86 9.96 7.51
N TYR A 69 -9.90 10.88 7.66
CA TYR A 69 -8.82 10.74 8.61
C TYR A 69 -8.60 12.00 9.44
N GLY A 70 -7.95 11.85 10.59
CA GLY A 70 -7.50 12.99 11.38
C GLY A 70 -6.45 12.60 12.41
N PHE A 71 -5.60 13.56 12.76
CA PHE A 71 -4.65 13.45 13.86
C PHE A 71 -5.20 14.16 15.08
N TYR A 72 -5.29 13.45 16.21
CA TYR A 72 -5.89 13.98 17.43
C TYR A 72 -4.87 14.02 18.57
N LYS A 73 -4.74 15.16 19.24
CA LYS A 73 -3.79 15.37 20.34
C LYS A 73 -4.56 15.84 21.56
N CYS A 74 -4.61 15.00 22.59
CA CYS A 74 -5.30 15.20 23.87
C CYS A 74 -6.79 15.59 23.78
N ASP A 75 -7.10 16.79 23.34
CA ASP A 75 -8.43 17.43 23.32
C ASP A 75 -8.77 18.11 21.97
N GLY A 76 -7.90 18.03 20.96
CA GLY A 76 -8.13 18.67 19.67
C GLY A 76 -7.50 17.96 18.49
N PHE A 77 -8.11 18.17 17.31
CA PHE A 77 -7.51 17.76 16.04
C PHE A 77 -6.37 18.71 15.65
N LEU A 78 -5.29 18.12 15.15
CA LEU A 78 -4.21 18.83 14.46
C LEU A 78 -4.64 19.19 13.03
N ASN A 79 -3.74 19.82 12.29
CA ASN A 79 -3.99 20.13 10.89
C ASN A 79 -3.95 18.86 10.04
N ASP A 80 -4.78 18.83 9.01
CA ASP A 80 -4.74 17.80 7.97
C ASP A 80 -3.41 17.85 7.21
N LEU A 81 -3.06 16.77 6.51
CA LEU A 81 -1.82 16.73 5.74
C LEU A 81 -1.94 17.69 4.56
N ALA A 82 -0.88 18.43 4.31
CA ALA A 82 -0.77 19.38 3.22
C ALA A 82 -0.15 18.75 1.96
N GLY A 83 -0.56 19.21 0.79
CA GLY A 83 -0.09 18.77 -0.51
C GLY A 83 -0.86 17.57 -1.07
N THR A 84 -1.25 17.71 -2.33
CA THR A 84 -2.08 16.73 -3.05
C THR A 84 -1.30 15.55 -3.61
N LEU A 85 0.04 15.60 -3.61
CA LEU A 85 0.96 14.62 -4.23
C LEU A 85 0.78 14.40 -5.75
N GLU A 86 -0.32 14.83 -6.34
CA GLU A 86 -0.60 14.78 -7.78
C GLU A 86 -0.08 16.00 -8.54
N GLU A 87 0.15 17.13 -7.86
CA GLU A 87 0.68 18.35 -8.48
C GLU A 87 1.78 19.04 -7.64
N PRO A 88 3.06 18.95 -8.05
CA PRO A 88 3.57 18.04 -9.08
C PRO A 88 3.45 16.59 -8.64
N VAL A 89 3.28 15.70 -9.61
CA VAL A 89 3.20 14.25 -9.37
C VAL A 89 4.44 13.75 -8.63
N THR A 90 4.27 13.21 -7.42
CA THR A 90 5.34 12.63 -6.63
C THR A 90 5.57 11.15 -6.97
N PRO A 91 6.77 10.59 -6.72
CA PRO A 91 7.02 9.15 -6.87
C PRO A 91 6.07 8.29 -6.03
N GLU A 92 5.69 8.75 -4.84
CA GLU A 92 4.77 8.07 -3.93
C GLU A 92 3.37 7.99 -4.53
N TYR A 93 2.88 9.10 -5.11
CA TYR A 93 1.62 9.14 -5.83
C TYR A 93 1.64 8.18 -7.03
N GLN A 94 2.69 8.21 -7.86
CA GLN A 94 2.79 7.26 -9.00
C GLN A 94 2.80 5.80 -8.56
N LYS A 95 3.38 5.51 -7.40
CA LYS A 95 3.56 4.16 -6.88
C LYS A 95 2.28 3.59 -6.27
N TYR A 96 1.58 4.39 -5.47
CA TYR A 96 0.44 3.93 -4.68
C TYR A 96 -0.90 4.47 -5.17
N ASN A 97 -0.90 5.63 -5.81
CA ASN A 97 -2.07 6.37 -6.25
C ASN A 97 -3.05 6.60 -5.08
N ILE A 98 -2.49 7.10 -3.98
CA ILE A 98 -3.20 7.47 -2.76
C ILE A 98 -2.73 8.86 -2.36
N HIS A 99 -3.66 9.74 -2.03
CA HIS A 99 -3.37 11.10 -1.62
C HIS A 99 -4.48 11.69 -0.74
N SER A 100 -4.32 12.96 -0.37
CA SER A 100 -5.30 13.80 0.33
C SER A 100 -5.33 15.17 -0.34
N HIS A 101 -6.46 15.89 -0.29
CA HIS A 101 -6.60 17.24 -0.86
C HIS A 101 -6.57 18.33 0.22
N ASP A 102 -5.80 18.11 1.28
CA ASP A 102 -5.75 18.98 2.46
C ASP A 102 -7.11 19.11 3.15
N ASP A 103 -7.96 18.10 2.97
CA ASP A 103 -9.38 18.06 3.32
C ASP A 103 -9.71 17.05 4.42
N GLY A 104 -8.67 16.41 4.98
CA GLY A 104 -8.83 15.34 5.96
C GLY A 104 -9.43 14.06 5.38
N VAL A 105 -9.38 13.87 4.06
CA VAL A 105 -9.83 12.64 3.39
C VAL A 105 -8.66 11.96 2.69
N ILE A 106 -8.57 10.64 2.86
CA ILE A 106 -7.69 9.77 2.08
C ILE A 106 -8.45 9.38 0.84
N HIS A 107 -7.97 9.83 -0.32
CA HIS A 107 -8.44 9.46 -1.64
C HIS A 107 -7.65 8.25 -2.09
N TRP A 108 -8.28 7.08 -2.07
CA TRP A 108 -7.64 5.78 -2.28
C TRP A 108 -8.00 5.24 -3.66
N HIS A 109 -7.20 5.62 -4.65
CA HIS A 109 -7.30 5.15 -6.04
C HIS A 109 -6.37 3.96 -6.27
N ALA A 110 -6.66 2.82 -5.65
CA ALA A 110 -5.67 1.79 -5.35
C ALA A 110 -4.74 1.41 -6.53
N GLY A 111 -3.47 1.82 -6.47
CA GLY A 111 -2.43 1.28 -7.34
C GLY A 111 -2.14 -0.20 -7.06
N ALA A 112 -1.40 -0.87 -7.94
CA ALA A 112 -1.09 -2.30 -7.78
C ALA A 112 -0.36 -2.64 -6.45
N LEU A 113 0.33 -1.67 -5.85
CA LEU A 113 1.01 -1.80 -4.56
C LEU A 113 0.15 -1.39 -3.36
N ALA A 114 -1.03 -0.83 -3.59
CA ALA A 114 -2.00 -0.35 -2.60
C ALA A 114 -3.33 -1.13 -2.62
N ALA A 115 -3.44 -2.15 -3.48
CA ALA A 115 -4.65 -2.95 -3.65
C ALA A 115 -4.72 -4.18 -2.70
N GLY A 116 -5.94 -4.62 -2.42
CA GLY A 116 -6.28 -5.83 -1.67
C GLY A 116 -5.68 -5.90 -0.27
N ASN A 117 -4.90 -6.95 0.01
CA ASN A 117 -4.28 -7.14 1.32
C ASN A 117 -3.15 -6.12 1.61
N ARG A 118 -2.73 -5.36 0.60
CA ARG A 118 -1.75 -4.27 0.77
C ARG A 118 -2.41 -2.94 1.12
N ALA A 119 -3.74 -2.84 1.04
CA ALA A 119 -4.47 -1.66 1.43
C ALA A 119 -4.43 -1.48 2.94
N LYS A 120 -3.42 -0.77 3.41
CA LYS A 120 -3.10 -0.61 4.82
C LYS A 120 -2.76 0.85 5.11
N LEU A 121 -3.20 1.36 6.25
CA LEU A 121 -2.99 2.74 6.68
C LEU A 121 -1.52 3.18 6.57
N GLY A 122 -0.57 2.28 6.84
CA GLY A 122 0.86 2.56 6.69
C GLY A 122 1.26 3.02 5.29
N VAL A 123 0.59 2.55 4.21
CA VAL A 123 0.90 2.97 2.84
C VAL A 123 0.58 4.45 2.63
N PHE A 124 -0.52 4.93 3.19
CA PHE A 124 -0.87 6.36 3.16
C PHE A 124 0.12 7.19 3.99
N LEU A 125 0.42 6.74 5.21
CA LEU A 125 1.36 7.42 6.10
C LEU A 125 2.77 7.52 5.48
N ASP A 126 3.25 6.44 4.85
CA ASP A 126 4.53 6.40 4.16
C ASP A 126 4.57 7.40 2.98
N SER A 127 3.46 7.58 2.27
CA SER A 127 3.36 8.52 1.13
C SER A 127 3.59 9.98 1.57
N TYR A 128 3.23 10.30 2.81
CA TYR A 128 3.46 11.61 3.43
C TYR A 128 4.64 11.62 4.40
N SER A 129 5.43 10.54 4.48
CA SER A 129 6.54 10.39 5.43
C SER A 129 6.16 10.61 6.91
N VAL A 130 4.90 10.37 7.27
CA VAL A 130 4.40 10.46 8.65
C VAL A 130 4.65 9.13 9.35
N LYS A 131 5.17 9.17 10.58
CA LYS A 131 5.38 7.96 11.39
C LYS A 131 4.41 7.94 12.55
N VAL A 132 3.65 6.86 12.65
CA VAL A 132 2.74 6.58 13.78
C VAL A 132 3.16 5.25 14.39
N ASP A 133 3.68 5.29 15.62
CA ASP A 133 4.08 4.10 16.38
C ASP A 133 3.71 4.25 17.86
N THR A 134 4.03 3.26 18.68
CA THR A 134 3.68 3.27 20.12
C THR A 134 4.42 4.35 20.90
N ASN A 135 5.52 4.88 20.36
CA ASN A 135 6.33 5.93 20.98
C ASN A 135 5.81 7.32 20.61
N GLY A 136 5.00 7.47 19.57
CA GLY A 136 4.46 8.77 19.19
C GLY A 136 3.98 8.92 17.75
N ILE A 137 3.70 10.17 17.41
CA ILE A 137 3.38 10.61 16.05
C ILE A 137 4.45 11.62 15.63
N THR A 138 5.14 11.34 14.52
CA THR A 138 6.19 12.21 13.99
C THR A 138 5.85 12.64 12.58
N PHE A 139 5.83 13.95 12.38
CA PHE A 139 5.59 14.58 11.09
C PHE A 139 6.92 15.01 10.44
N PRO A 140 7.05 14.93 9.10
CA PRO A 140 8.18 15.54 8.40
C PRO A 140 8.06 17.07 8.41
N ALA A 141 9.14 17.79 8.09
CA ALA A 141 9.16 19.26 8.11
C ALA A 141 8.07 19.94 7.26
N THR A 142 7.55 19.26 6.25
CA THR A 142 6.48 19.72 5.37
C THR A 142 5.08 19.61 5.97
N GLN A 143 4.92 18.89 7.09
CA GLN A 143 3.63 18.57 7.70
C GLN A 143 3.62 18.99 9.17
N ASN A 144 2.54 19.61 9.64
CA ASN A 144 2.37 19.98 11.06
C ASN A 144 3.67 20.54 11.70
N ASN A 145 4.37 21.42 10.97
CA ASN A 145 5.63 22.07 11.38
C ASN A 145 6.81 21.12 11.72
N GLY A 146 6.77 19.87 11.28
CA GLY A 146 7.79 18.86 11.59
C GLY A 146 7.77 18.38 13.04
N GLU A 147 6.65 18.53 13.74
CA GLU A 147 6.55 18.15 15.14
C GLU A 147 6.65 16.63 15.35
N SER A 148 7.31 16.25 16.45
CA SER A 148 7.40 14.86 16.93
C SER A 148 6.78 14.77 18.32
N TYR A 149 5.58 14.23 18.38
CA TYR A 149 4.81 14.06 19.61
C TYR A 149 5.14 12.71 20.24
N LYS A 150 6.05 12.71 21.21
CA LYS A 150 6.42 11.49 21.94
C LYS A 150 5.49 11.24 23.12
N THR A 151 5.07 10.00 23.29
CA THR A 151 4.25 9.57 24.43
C THR A 151 4.98 9.73 25.77
N SER A 152 6.32 9.65 25.77
CA SER A 152 7.14 9.87 26.97
C SER A 152 7.06 11.31 27.51
N ASP A 153 6.84 12.27 26.62
CA ASP A 153 6.96 13.70 26.93
C ASP A 153 5.57 14.34 27.10
N LEU A 154 4.50 13.62 26.74
CA LEU A 154 3.14 14.13 26.69
C LEU A 154 2.28 13.57 27.82
N LYS A 155 1.53 14.46 28.47
CA LYS A 155 0.44 14.10 29.38
C LYS A 155 -0.85 14.71 28.89
N CYS A 156 -1.91 13.91 28.88
CA CYS A 156 -3.25 14.36 28.53
C CYS A 156 -4.19 14.17 29.72
N LYS A 157 -5.28 14.95 29.76
CA LYS A 157 -6.35 14.75 30.74
C LYS A 157 -7.09 13.46 30.43
N ASN A 158 -7.31 12.62 31.44
CA ASN A 158 -8.23 11.50 31.35
C ASN A 158 -9.69 11.98 31.54
N ALA A 159 -10.65 11.05 31.47
CA ALA A 159 -12.07 11.36 31.69
C ALA A 159 -12.39 11.98 33.07
N GLU A 160 -11.51 11.79 34.05
CA GLU A 160 -11.62 12.35 35.41
C GLU A 160 -10.93 13.72 35.54
N GLY A 161 -10.36 14.25 34.45
CA GLY A 161 -9.63 15.53 34.44
C GLY A 161 -8.18 15.46 34.95
N LYS A 162 -7.67 14.28 35.29
CA LYS A 162 -6.30 14.06 35.78
C LYS A 162 -5.30 13.95 34.63
N MET A 163 -4.15 14.61 34.76
CA MET A 163 -3.04 14.49 33.81
C MET A 163 -2.36 13.12 33.94
N VAL A 164 -2.46 12.30 32.89
CA VAL A 164 -1.84 10.98 32.79
C VAL A 164 -0.95 10.89 31.55
N ALA A 165 -0.01 9.95 31.54
CA ALA A 165 0.84 9.72 30.37
C ALA A 165 -0.02 9.43 29.13
N ALA A 166 0.31 10.06 28.01
CA ALA A 166 -0.39 9.84 26.75
C ALA A 166 0.01 8.50 26.13
N GLN A 167 -0.86 7.95 25.30
CA GLN A 167 -0.64 6.76 24.50
C GLN A 167 -1.16 7.00 23.08
N VAL A 168 -0.47 6.45 22.09
CA VAL A 168 -0.98 6.42 20.71
C VAL A 168 -2.09 5.38 20.59
N GLN A 169 -3.23 5.79 20.08
CA GLN A 169 -4.40 4.96 19.83
C GLN A 169 -4.91 5.30 18.43
N VAL A 170 -5.18 4.30 17.60
CA VAL A 170 -5.88 4.51 16.31
C VAL A 170 -7.28 3.96 16.44
N VAL A 171 -8.28 4.81 16.23
CA VAL A 171 -9.69 4.41 16.24
C VAL A 171 -10.20 4.39 14.81
N VAL A 172 -10.81 3.27 14.43
CA VAL A 172 -11.32 3.03 13.08
C VAL A 172 -12.81 2.79 13.17
N TRP A 173 -13.58 3.56 12.40
CA TRP A 173 -15.00 3.35 12.20
C TRP A 173 -15.24 2.74 10.84
N ASP A 174 -16.19 1.82 10.83
CA ASP A 174 -16.53 1.07 9.63
C ASP A 174 -17.30 1.93 8.62
N GLN A 175 -17.97 2.99 9.06
CA GLN A 175 -18.68 4.00 8.26
C GLN A 175 -18.55 5.39 8.89
N TYR A 176 -18.47 6.43 8.08
CA TYR A 176 -18.27 7.83 8.47
C TYR A 176 -19.46 8.44 9.22
N ASP A 177 -20.65 7.89 9.03
CA ASP A 177 -21.93 8.35 9.60
C ASP A 177 -22.36 7.54 10.82
N ASN A 178 -21.53 6.58 11.27
CA ASN A 178 -21.84 5.70 12.39
C ASN A 178 -20.70 5.69 13.42
N SER A 179 -20.85 6.50 14.47
CA SER A 179 -19.90 6.59 15.59
C SER A 179 -19.93 5.38 16.52
N ASP A 180 -20.99 4.58 16.51
CA ASP A 180 -21.27 3.58 17.55
C ASP A 180 -20.43 2.31 17.38
N VAL A 181 -20.01 2.03 16.15
CA VAL A 181 -19.24 0.83 15.81
C VAL A 181 -17.82 1.23 15.44
N SER A 182 -16.92 1.15 16.42
CA SER A 182 -15.50 1.44 16.23
C SER A 182 -14.59 0.32 16.73
N LYS A 183 -13.39 0.29 16.16
CA LYS A 183 -12.30 -0.57 16.61
C LYS A 183 -11.09 0.27 16.98
N LYS A 184 -10.62 0.08 18.21
CA LYS A 184 -9.43 0.74 18.74
C LYS A 184 -8.20 -0.16 18.63
N TYR A 185 -7.11 0.42 18.17
CA TYR A 185 -5.79 -0.18 18.05
C TYR A 185 -4.83 0.58 18.96
N ILE A 186 -3.96 -0.14 19.67
CA ILE A 186 -2.90 0.45 20.53
C ILE A 186 -1.48 0.10 20.05
N THR A 187 -1.39 -0.65 18.95
CA THR A 187 -0.15 -1.06 18.29
C THR A 187 -0.47 -1.47 16.85
N ASP A 188 0.56 -1.82 16.09
CA ASP A 188 0.47 -2.33 14.71
C ASP A 188 -0.29 -1.41 13.74
N PHE A 189 -0.15 -0.09 13.96
CA PHE A 189 -0.92 0.94 13.27
C PHE A 189 -0.75 0.89 11.74
N ASN A 190 0.46 0.61 11.28
CA ASN A 190 0.78 0.53 9.85
C ASN A 190 0.07 -0.63 9.13
N ASN A 191 -0.38 -1.65 9.86
CA ASN A 191 -1.06 -2.82 9.29
C ASN A 191 -2.58 -2.78 9.39
N ILE A 192 -3.15 -1.68 9.89
CA ILE A 192 -4.60 -1.44 9.88
C ILE A 192 -5.09 -1.44 8.43
N ARG A 193 -5.97 -2.37 8.08
CA ARG A 193 -6.48 -2.51 6.71
C ARG A 193 -7.54 -1.47 6.40
N ILE A 194 -7.43 -0.89 5.21
CA ILE A 194 -8.55 -0.19 4.55
C ILE A 194 -9.37 -1.26 3.84
N LYS A 195 -10.64 -1.38 4.21
CA LYS A 195 -11.48 -2.54 3.85
C LYS A 195 -12.69 -2.17 2.99
N LYS A 196 -13.11 -0.91 3.00
CA LYS A 196 -14.27 -0.42 2.28
C LYS A 196 -14.19 1.11 2.14
N ASP A 197 -14.98 1.61 1.21
CA ASP A 197 -15.29 3.03 1.08
C ASP A 197 -16.07 3.54 2.30
N GLY A 198 -15.93 4.83 2.58
CA GLY A 198 -16.65 5.52 3.65
C GLY A 198 -16.15 5.22 5.06
N MET A 199 -14.96 4.64 5.23
CA MET A 199 -14.37 4.44 6.57
C MET A 199 -13.97 5.79 7.20
N ALA A 200 -13.82 5.81 8.52
CA ALA A 200 -13.19 6.93 9.23
C ALA A 200 -12.06 6.43 10.16
N VAL A 201 -10.98 7.20 10.27
CA VAL A 201 -9.78 6.82 11.03
C VAL A 201 -9.21 8.00 11.80
N THR A 202 -9.21 7.93 13.12
CA THR A 202 -8.55 8.93 13.97
C THR A 202 -7.26 8.34 14.54
N MET A 203 -6.12 8.99 14.25
CA MET A 203 -4.82 8.67 14.82
C MET A 203 -4.56 9.61 16.00
N ALA A 204 -4.78 9.09 17.21
CA ALA A 204 -4.76 9.89 18.43
C ALA A 204 -3.50 9.66 19.25
N ILE A 205 -2.96 10.73 19.85
CA ILE A 205 -2.11 10.68 21.04
C ILE A 205 -2.89 11.31 22.20
N ALA A 206 -3.40 10.45 23.08
CA ALA A 206 -4.36 10.85 24.12
C ALA A 206 -4.20 10.02 25.39
N ALA A 207 -4.91 10.37 26.46
CA ALA A 207 -4.94 9.54 27.66
C ALA A 207 -5.46 8.12 27.33
N PRO A 208 -4.93 7.07 27.98
CA PRO A 208 -5.48 5.73 27.86
C PRO A 208 -6.97 5.72 28.19
N GLY A 209 -7.78 5.11 27.33
CA GLY A 209 -9.23 5.07 27.50
C GLY A 209 -9.97 6.38 27.19
N ALA A 210 -9.28 7.41 26.69
CA ALA A 210 -9.94 8.61 26.19
C ALA A 210 -10.99 8.28 25.12
N ASP A 211 -12.08 9.03 25.14
CA ASP A 211 -13.06 9.05 24.08
C ASP A 211 -12.50 9.87 22.91
N ILE A 212 -12.37 9.23 21.76
CA ILE A 212 -11.71 9.80 20.58
C ILE A 212 -12.78 10.00 19.52
N PRO A 213 -13.05 11.24 19.08
CA PRO A 213 -14.09 11.50 18.10
C PRO A 213 -13.68 11.06 16.70
N MET A 214 -14.68 10.88 15.83
CA MET A 214 -14.46 10.77 14.38
C MET A 214 -13.80 12.04 13.84
N PRO A 215 -13.01 11.96 12.76
CA PRO A 215 -12.40 13.13 12.16
C PRO A 215 -13.44 14.11 11.64
N LYS A 216 -13.08 15.39 11.58
CA LYS A 216 -13.99 16.47 11.16
C LYS A 216 -14.53 16.27 9.74
N SER A 217 -13.72 15.69 8.85
CA SER A 217 -14.08 15.42 7.47
C SER A 217 -15.17 14.34 7.31
N ALA A 218 -15.43 13.52 8.35
CA ALA A 218 -16.41 12.44 8.27
C ALA A 218 -17.80 12.97 7.89
N ALA A 219 -18.21 14.11 8.46
CA ALA A 219 -19.52 14.70 8.17
C ALA A 219 -19.72 15.14 6.71
N ASN A 220 -18.63 15.45 6.00
CA ASN A 220 -18.64 15.94 4.61
C ASN A 220 -18.01 14.93 3.64
N LEU A 221 -17.77 13.68 4.07
CA LEU A 221 -17.06 12.69 3.27
C LEU A 221 -17.74 12.44 1.91
N PRO A 222 -19.10 12.39 1.80
CA PRO A 222 -19.76 12.27 0.50
C PRO A 222 -19.51 13.44 -0.44
N GLU A 223 -19.58 14.69 0.04
CA GLU A 223 -19.30 15.85 -0.81
C GLU A 223 -17.83 15.89 -1.24
N LEU A 224 -16.90 15.61 -0.33
CA LEU A 224 -15.46 15.62 -0.62
C LEU A 224 -15.07 14.52 -1.62
N GLY A 225 -15.65 13.32 -1.50
CA GLY A 225 -15.43 12.26 -2.49
C GLY A 225 -16.05 12.54 -3.86
N ALA A 226 -17.19 13.23 -3.92
CA ALA A 226 -17.78 13.65 -5.19
C ALA A 226 -16.93 14.73 -5.91
N ALA A 227 -16.21 15.56 -5.15
CA ALA A 227 -15.31 16.58 -5.70
C ALA A 227 -14.08 15.96 -6.39
N ASP A 228 -13.50 14.90 -5.80
CA ASP A 228 -12.35 14.17 -6.35
C ASP A 228 -12.65 13.50 -7.70
N MET A 229 -13.91 13.08 -7.91
CA MET A 229 -14.39 12.50 -9.16
C MET A 229 -14.62 13.53 -10.30
N GLY A 230 -14.15 14.78 -10.16
CA GLY A 230 -14.35 15.83 -11.17
C GLY A 230 -15.78 16.36 -11.24
N GLY A 231 -16.53 16.34 -10.13
CA GLY A 231 -17.89 16.85 -10.04
C GLY A 231 -18.98 15.86 -10.46
N VAL A 232 -18.70 14.55 -10.39
CA VAL A 232 -19.73 13.51 -10.48
C VAL A 232 -20.31 13.28 -9.09
N THR A 233 -21.57 13.67 -8.91
CA THR A 233 -22.30 13.34 -7.69
C THR A 233 -22.96 11.97 -7.87
N THR A 234 -22.59 11.01 -7.03
CA THR A 234 -23.27 9.73 -6.93
C THR A 234 -24.08 9.74 -5.64
N THR A 235 -25.40 9.83 -5.75
CA THR A 235 -26.29 9.77 -4.59
C THR A 235 -26.86 8.36 -4.50
N THR A 236 -26.45 7.61 -3.48
CA THR A 236 -27.02 6.29 -3.18
C THR A 236 -28.16 6.48 -2.20
N VAL A 237 -29.39 6.51 -2.70
CA VAL A 237 -30.60 6.37 -1.87
C VAL A 237 -30.99 4.90 -1.89
N LYS A 238 -31.42 4.36 -0.74
CA LYS A 238 -31.81 2.94 -0.58
C LYS A 238 -32.72 2.48 -1.73
N GLY A 239 -32.16 1.68 -2.66
CA GLY A 239 -32.88 1.07 -3.78
C GLY A 239 -32.66 1.69 -5.16
N ALA A 240 -31.87 2.76 -5.32
CA ALA A 240 -31.53 3.31 -6.64
C ALA A 240 -30.16 4.02 -6.64
N THR A 241 -29.34 3.72 -7.65
CA THR A 241 -28.09 4.45 -7.92
C THR A 241 -28.37 5.47 -9.00
N THR A 242 -28.24 6.75 -8.68
CA THR A 242 -28.35 7.84 -9.67
C THR A 242 -27.00 8.52 -9.81
N THR A 243 -26.46 8.53 -11.02
CA THR A 243 -25.19 9.22 -11.34
C THR A 243 -25.51 10.48 -12.11
N THR A 244 -25.13 11.64 -11.57
CA THR A 244 -25.29 12.92 -12.26
C THR A 244 -23.92 13.53 -12.53
N VAL A 245 -23.61 13.72 -13.80
CA VAL A 245 -22.42 14.44 -14.28
C VAL A 245 -22.82 15.87 -14.63
N LYS A 246 -22.08 16.86 -14.16
CA LYS A 246 -22.31 18.28 -14.50
C LYS A 246 -22.26 18.47 -16.03
N GLY A 247 -23.41 18.72 -16.63
CA GLY A 247 -23.56 18.96 -18.08
C GLY A 247 -24.07 17.79 -18.92
N ALA A 248 -24.38 16.63 -18.32
CA ALA A 248 -24.98 15.49 -19.03
C ALA A 248 -26.48 15.34 -18.72
N THR A 249 -27.27 14.92 -19.72
CA THR A 249 -28.67 14.51 -19.53
C THR A 249 -28.76 13.27 -18.66
N THR A 250 -29.61 13.33 -17.62
CA THR A 250 -29.85 12.27 -16.64
C THR A 250 -30.31 10.99 -17.33
N THR A 251 -29.66 9.86 -17.02
CA THR A 251 -30.13 8.53 -17.45
C THR A 251 -30.45 7.71 -16.20
N THR A 252 -31.71 7.34 -16.02
CA THR A 252 -32.16 6.46 -14.94
C THR A 252 -32.04 5.01 -15.41
N ALA A 253 -31.20 4.21 -14.77
CA ALA A 253 -31.23 2.75 -14.92
C ALA A 253 -32.16 2.18 -13.84
N GLY A 254 -33.25 1.55 -14.26
CA GLY A 254 -34.16 0.77 -13.42
C GLY A 254 -33.93 -0.72 -13.57
#